data_AF-R7P768-F1
#
_entry.id   AF-R7P768-F1
#
_cell.length_a   1.000
_cell.length_b   1.000
_cell.length_c   1.000
_cell.angle_alpha   90.00
_cell.angle_beta   90.00
_cell.angle_gamma   90.00
#
_symmetry.space_group_name_H-M   'P 1'
#
loop_
_entity.id
_entity.type
_entity.pdbx_description
1 polymer ?
#
loop_
_entity_poly.entity_id
_entity_poly.type
_entity_poly.pdbx_seq_one_letter_code
_entity_poly.pdbx_strand_id
1 'polypeptide(L)'
;MNNKGFTLVELLAVIVIVVIITLLTNAGVNALQKGVNQSIWNSNKSLIETSAAKFGSDRLEQLKDLTTKCTIDNKEYNHCMQIKVNKLIEKGYLKTKDKVEYEGNTMKVVINPTIEKDESTNINFNNGYYVNEKMVYIYVINDIVYAKYMG
;
A
#
# COMPACT_ATOMS: atom_id res chain seq x y z
N MET A 1 10.05 -28.20 -55.31
CA MET A 1 9.90 -27.70 -53.91
C MET A 1 11.07 -28.22 -53.10
N ASN A 2 12.03 -27.35 -52.78
CA ASN A 2 13.20 -27.72 -51.98
C ASN A 2 12.81 -27.65 -50.50
N ASN A 3 12.35 -28.76 -49.93
CA ASN A 3 12.07 -28.86 -48.50
C ASN A 3 13.40 -29.07 -47.76
N LYS A 4 14.14 -27.99 -47.51
CA LYS A 4 15.28 -28.04 -46.58
C LYS A 4 14.72 -28.21 -45.17
N GLY A 5 14.69 -29.45 -44.70
CA GLY A 5 14.37 -29.75 -43.31
C GLY A 5 15.42 -29.14 -42.38
N PHE A 6 14.95 -28.56 -41.28
CA PHE A 6 15.80 -28.02 -40.23
C PHE A 6 16.74 -29.10 -39.69
N THR A 7 18.02 -28.78 -39.50
CA THR A 7 18.97 -29.72 -38.90
C THR A 7 18.81 -29.75 -37.37
N LEU A 8 19.13 -30.90 -36.76
CA LEU A 8 19.04 -31.10 -35.30
C LEU A 8 19.86 -30.07 -34.50
N VAL A 9 21.00 -29.64 -35.03
CA VAL A 9 21.87 -28.65 -34.40
C VAL A 9 21.23 -27.27 -34.39
N GLU A 10 20.57 -26.88 -35.49
CA GLU A 10 19.84 -25.61 -35.57
C GLU A 10 18.66 -25.60 -34.60
N LEU A 11 17.94 -26.72 -34.45
CA LEU A 11 16.86 -26.84 -33.48
C LEU A 11 17.35 -26.72 -32.03
N LEU A 12 18.48 -27.36 -31.71
CA LEU A 12 19.08 -27.32 -30.39
C LEU A 12 19.51 -25.88 -30.01
N ALA A 13 20.13 -25.17 -30.96
CA ALA A 13 20.56 -23.79 -30.76
C ALA A 13 19.36 -22.86 -30.45
N VAL A 14 18.24 -23.02 -31.15
CA VAL A 14 17.02 -22.25 -30.89
C VAL A 14 16.46 -22.53 -29.50
N ILE A 15 16.40 -23.81 -29.08
CA ILE A 15 15.89 -24.19 -27.75
C ILE A 15 16.74 -23.57 -26.64
N VAL A 16 18.07 -23.60 -26.77
CA VAL A 16 18.99 -23.00 -25.80
C VAL A 16 18.76 -21.49 -25.68
N ILE A 17 18.61 -20.78 -26.81
CA ILE A 17 18.35 -19.35 -26.81
C ILE A 17 16.99 -19.03 -26.14
N VAL A 18 15.94 -19.79 -26.44
CA VAL A 18 14.61 -19.59 -25.84
C VAL A 18 14.66 -19.79 -24.32
N VAL A 19 15.33 -20.83 -23.83
CA VAL A 19 15.46 -21.10 -22.39
C VAL A 19 16.19 -19.95 -21.68
N ILE A 20 17.30 -19.45 -22.24
CA ILE A 20 18.06 -18.34 -21.66
C ILE A 20 17.20 -17.08 -21.59
N ILE A 21 16.50 -16.73 -22.67
CA ILE A 21 15.63 -15.55 -22.71
C ILE A 21 14.51 -15.67 -21.65
N THR A 22 13.87 -16.84 -21.56
CA THR A 22 12.74 -17.07 -20.64
C THR A 22 13.17 -16.95 -19.17
N LEU A 23 14.38 -17.40 -18.82
CA LEU A 23 14.90 -17.27 -17.45
C LEU A 23 15.20 -15.82 -17.06
N LEU A 24 15.81 -15.05 -17.98
CA LEU A 24 16.15 -13.65 -17.75
C LEU A 24 14.90 -12.76 -17.67
N THR A 25 13.87 -13.04 -18.47
CA THR A 25 12.62 -12.28 -18.43
C THR A 25 11.90 -12.40 -17.09
N ASN A 26 11.87 -13.60 -16.49
CA ASN A 26 11.14 -13.82 -15.25
C ASN A 26 11.76 -13.11 -14.05
N ALA A 27 13.09 -13.19 -13.90
CA ALA A 27 13.78 -12.55 -12.77
C ALA A 27 13.73 -11.01 -12.86
N GLY A 28 13.94 -10.46 -14.05
CA GLY A 28 13.92 -9.01 -14.27
C GLY A 28 12.55 -8.37 -14.05
N VAL A 29 11.49 -8.97 -14.60
CA VAL A 29 10.13 -8.43 -14.49
C VAL A 29 9.63 -8.45 -13.03
N ASN A 30 9.90 -9.52 -12.30
CA ASN A 30 9.49 -9.65 -10.90
C ASN A 30 10.17 -8.60 -10.00
N ALA A 31 11.46 -8.32 -10.22
CA ALA A 31 12.17 -7.29 -9.47
C ALA A 31 11.63 -5.88 -9.75
N LEU A 32 11.35 -5.57 -11.03
CA LEU A 32 10.75 -4.31 -11.43
C LEU A 32 9.35 -4.14 -10.83
N GLN A 33 8.50 -5.17 -10.88
CA GLN A 33 7.16 -5.13 -10.32
C GLN A 33 7.18 -4.86 -8.81
N LYS A 34 8.08 -5.52 -8.07
CA LYS A 34 8.27 -5.25 -6.63
C LYS A 34 8.67 -3.80 -6.37
N GLY A 35 9.60 -3.24 -7.15
CA GLY A 35 10.01 -1.84 -7.01
C GLY A 35 8.87 -0.85 -7.29
N VAL A 36 8.07 -1.11 -8.32
CA VAL A 36 6.88 -0.30 -8.65
C VAL A 36 5.83 -0.39 -7.53
N ASN A 37 5.52 -1.59 -7.05
CA ASN A 37 4.56 -1.78 -5.95
C ASN A 37 5.02 -1.08 -4.68
N GLN A 38 6.32 -1.15 -4.35
CA GLN A 38 6.88 -0.43 -3.20
C GLN A 38 6.75 1.10 -3.35
N SER A 39 7.00 1.62 -4.55
CA SER A 39 6.88 3.06 -4.84
C SER A 39 5.43 3.56 -4.72
N ILE A 40 4.48 2.80 -5.27
CA ILE A 40 3.03 3.07 -5.14
C ILE A 40 2.65 3.02 -3.66
N TRP A 41 3.10 2.00 -2.94
CA TRP A 41 2.80 1.87 -1.52
C TRP A 41 3.35 3.03 -0.69
N ASN A 42 4.62 3.41 -0.89
CA ASN A 42 5.21 4.57 -0.22
C ASN A 42 4.41 5.86 -0.49
N SER A 43 3.93 6.03 -1.73
CA SER A 43 3.09 7.17 -2.11
C SER A 43 1.73 7.14 -1.40
N ASN A 44 1.06 5.98 -1.36
CA ASN A 44 -0.20 5.79 -0.65
C ASN A 44 -0.04 6.03 0.86
N LYS A 45 1.04 5.51 1.46
CA LYS A 45 1.37 5.75 2.87
C LYS A 45 1.57 7.24 3.17
N SER A 46 2.37 7.93 2.35
CA SER A 46 2.58 9.38 2.49
C SER A 46 1.28 10.18 2.36
N LEU A 47 0.39 9.77 1.45
CA LEU A 47 -0.93 10.39 1.28
C LEU A 47 -1.81 10.17 2.51
N ILE A 48 -1.81 8.96 3.08
CA ILE A 48 -2.52 8.64 4.32
C ILE A 48 -2.03 9.53 5.46
N GLU A 49 -0.72 9.57 5.68
CA GLU A 49 -0.10 10.36 6.75
C GLU A 49 -0.38 11.84 6.58
N THR A 50 -0.26 12.39 5.37
CA THR A 50 -0.55 13.81 5.09
C THR A 50 -2.04 14.13 5.28
N SER A 51 -2.94 13.22 4.87
CA SER A 51 -4.38 13.39 5.05
C SER A 51 -4.79 13.34 6.53
N ALA A 52 -4.14 12.46 7.30
CA ALA A 52 -4.33 12.36 8.75
C ALA A 52 -3.78 13.60 9.49
N ALA A 53 -2.59 14.07 9.12
CA ALA A 53 -2.03 15.31 9.67
C ALA A 53 -2.94 16.51 9.40
N LYS A 54 -3.54 16.59 8.19
CA LYS A 54 -4.56 17.60 7.88
C LYS A 54 -5.82 17.45 8.75
N PHE A 55 -6.33 16.23 8.91
CA PHE A 55 -7.48 15.96 9.80
C PHE A 55 -7.22 16.43 11.24
N GLY A 56 -6.01 16.20 11.74
CA GLY A 56 -5.59 16.65 13.06
C GLY A 56 -5.37 18.16 13.13
N SER A 57 -4.81 18.77 12.09
CA SER A 57 -4.59 20.23 12.02
C SER A 57 -5.90 21.00 12.13
N ASP A 58 -6.96 20.54 11.46
CA ASP A 58 -8.30 21.13 11.56
C ASP A 58 -8.91 20.99 12.98
N ARG A 59 -8.30 20.18 13.85
CA ARG A 59 -8.73 19.85 15.21
C ARG A 59 -7.62 20.07 16.23
N LEU A 60 -6.67 20.96 15.93
CA LEU A 60 -5.47 21.16 16.74
C LEU A 60 -5.79 21.40 18.22
N GLU A 61 -6.75 22.28 18.51
CA GLU A 61 -7.14 22.58 19.89
C GLU A 61 -7.70 21.33 20.62
N GLN A 62 -8.53 20.54 19.93
CA GLN A 62 -9.05 19.28 20.48
C GLN A 62 -7.93 18.26 20.74
N LEU A 63 -6.89 18.24 19.90
CA LEU A 63 -5.73 17.37 20.09
C LEU A 63 -4.90 17.79 21.30
N LYS A 64 -4.69 19.10 21.50
CA LYS A 64 -3.93 19.63 22.64
C LYS A 64 -4.60 19.31 23.99
N ASP A 65 -5.92 19.23 24.01
CA ASP A 65 -6.67 18.86 25.22
C ASP A 65 -6.60 17.35 25.54
N LEU A 66 -6.10 16.52 24.61
CA LEU A 66 -5.98 15.09 24.85
C LEU A 66 -4.87 14.78 25.85
N THR A 67 -5.18 13.97 26.86
CA THR A 67 -4.20 13.39 27.78
C THR A 67 -3.62 12.06 27.29
N THR A 68 -4.14 11.55 26.16
CA THR A 68 -3.73 10.28 25.57
C THR A 68 -2.34 10.37 24.97
N LYS A 69 -1.57 9.29 25.14
CA LYS A 69 -0.22 9.14 24.61
C LYS A 69 -0.15 8.05 23.57
N CYS A 70 0.81 8.13 22.67
CA CYS A 70 1.12 7.04 21.76
C CYS A 70 2.63 6.85 21.62
N THR A 71 3.03 5.60 21.42
CA THR A 71 4.41 5.23 21.15
C THR A 71 4.58 5.02 19.65
N ILE A 72 5.44 5.82 19.03
CA ILE A 72 5.81 5.73 17.61
C ILE A 72 7.32 5.63 17.54
N ASP A 73 7.83 4.59 16.86
CA ASP A 73 9.28 4.35 16.70
C ASP A 73 10.04 4.43 18.05
N ASN A 74 9.51 3.77 19.09
CA ASN A 74 10.01 3.74 20.46
C ASN A 74 10.07 5.10 21.19
N LYS A 75 9.40 6.13 20.67
CA LYS A 75 9.25 7.44 21.31
C LYS A 75 7.80 7.66 21.73
N GLU A 76 7.61 8.14 22.95
CA GLU A 76 6.30 8.49 23.47
C GLU A 76 5.96 9.95 23.08
N TYR A 77 4.74 10.15 22.57
CA TYR A 77 4.19 11.45 22.25
C TYR A 77 2.92 11.68 23.06
N ASN A 78 2.83 12.85 23.70
CA ASN A 78 1.61 13.32 24.34
C ASN A 78 0.64 13.86 23.28
N HIS A 79 -0.63 14.08 23.66
CA HIS A 79 -1.63 14.70 22.79
C HIS A 79 -1.86 13.90 21.50
N CYS A 80 -2.06 12.59 21.65
CA CYS A 80 -2.12 11.66 20.52
C CYS A 80 -3.52 11.09 20.31
N MET A 81 -3.94 11.04 19.04
CA MET A 81 -5.19 10.44 18.60
C MET A 81 -4.90 9.27 17.65
N GLN A 82 -5.71 8.23 17.72
CA GLN A 82 -5.70 7.14 16.75
C GLN A 82 -6.92 7.22 15.86
N ILE A 83 -6.73 7.08 14.55
CA ILE A 83 -7.81 7.08 13.57
C ILE A 83 -7.60 5.99 12.53
N LYS A 84 -8.67 5.28 12.17
CA LYS A 84 -8.63 4.31 11.06
C LYS A 84 -8.49 5.04 9.72
N VAL A 85 -7.77 4.44 8.78
CA VAL A 85 -7.68 4.96 7.39
C VAL A 85 -9.08 5.13 6.79
N ASN A 86 -10.01 4.18 7.04
CA ASN A 86 -11.39 4.28 6.57
C ASN A 86 -12.08 5.58 7.00
N LYS A 87 -11.80 6.04 8.23
CA LYS A 87 -12.42 7.25 8.76
C LYS A 87 -11.96 8.51 8.02
N LEU A 88 -10.71 8.54 7.56
CA LEU A 88 -10.18 9.63 6.73
C LEU A 88 -10.86 9.66 5.35
N ILE A 89 -11.20 8.49 4.80
CA ILE A 89 -11.94 8.37 3.54
C ILE A 89 -13.38 8.85 3.71
N GLU A 90 -14.09 8.35 4.74
CA GLU A 90 -15.47 8.76 5.06
C GLU A 90 -15.60 10.27 5.28
N LYS A 91 -14.62 10.87 5.97
CA LYS A 91 -14.59 12.31 6.25
C LYS A 91 -14.06 13.15 5.08
N GLY A 92 -13.66 12.52 3.97
CA GLY A 92 -13.24 13.20 2.75
C GLY A 92 -11.82 13.79 2.79
N TYR A 93 -11.03 13.49 3.82
CA TYR A 93 -9.63 13.90 3.92
C TYR A 93 -8.73 13.07 3.00
N LEU A 94 -9.03 11.78 2.87
CA LEU A 94 -8.30 10.85 2.02
C LEU A 94 -9.15 10.49 0.79
N LYS A 95 -8.67 10.91 -0.39
CA LYS A 95 -9.30 10.54 -1.66
C LYS A 95 -8.67 9.28 -2.19
N THR A 96 -9.50 8.33 -2.60
CA THR A 96 -9.08 7.11 -3.30
C THR A 96 -9.99 6.86 -4.50
N LYS A 97 -9.43 6.19 -5.51
CA LYS A 97 -10.12 5.79 -6.74
C LYS A 97 -10.60 4.34 -6.65
N ASP A 98 -9.92 3.52 -5.86
CA ASP A 98 -10.17 2.09 -5.76
C ASP A 98 -11.43 1.79 -4.94
N LYS A 99 -12.17 0.78 -5.40
CA LYS A 99 -13.42 0.34 -4.78
C LYS A 99 -13.48 -1.18 -4.74
N VAL A 100 -14.14 -1.71 -3.73
CA VAL A 100 -14.39 -3.14 -3.57
C VAL A 100 -15.83 -3.37 -3.12
N GLU A 101 -16.44 -4.47 -3.55
CA GLU A 101 -17.70 -4.94 -2.98
C GLU A 101 -17.41 -5.69 -1.69
N TYR A 102 -18.01 -5.24 -0.59
CA TYR A 102 -17.89 -5.85 0.73
C TYR A 102 -19.26 -5.84 1.41
N GLU A 103 -19.73 -7.03 1.82
CA GLU A 103 -21.03 -7.20 2.49
C GLU A 103 -22.21 -6.53 1.72
N GLY A 104 -22.18 -6.64 0.38
CA GLY A 104 -23.22 -6.08 -0.49
C GLY A 104 -23.15 -4.56 -0.71
N ASN A 105 -22.08 -3.90 -0.27
CA ASN A 105 -21.85 -2.48 -0.45
C ASN A 105 -20.54 -2.20 -1.19
N THR A 106 -20.57 -1.22 -2.10
CA THR A 106 -19.35 -0.69 -2.72
C THR A 106 -18.60 0.22 -1.74
N MET A 107 -17.44 -0.21 -1.25
CA MET A 107 -16.58 0.55 -0.36
C MET A 107 -15.36 1.11 -1.09
N LYS A 108 -14.98 2.36 -0.77
CA LYS A 108 -13.72 2.96 -1.24
C LYS A 108 -12.55 2.45 -0.38
N VAL A 109 -11.46 2.03 -1.03
CA VAL A 109 -10.32 1.42 -0.33
C VAL A 109 -8.99 2.03 -0.74
N VAL A 110 -7.98 1.91 0.11
CA VAL A 110 -6.59 2.17 -0.26
C VAL A 110 -5.85 0.84 -0.31
N ILE A 111 -5.10 0.63 -1.37
CA ILE A 111 -4.42 -0.63 -1.65
C ILE A 111 -2.95 -0.54 -1.25
N ASN A 112 -2.47 -1.59 -0.60
CA ASN A 112 -1.05 -1.90 -0.46
C ASN A 112 -0.65 -3.00 -1.46
N PRO A 113 -0.10 -2.64 -2.64
CA PRO A 113 0.25 -3.62 -3.67
C PRO A 113 1.51 -4.43 -3.34
N THR A 114 2.19 -4.20 -2.20
CA THR A 114 3.30 -5.05 -1.76
C THR A 114 2.83 -6.35 -1.12
N ILE A 115 1.55 -6.42 -0.75
CA ILE A 115 0.89 -7.61 -0.22
C ILE A 115 0.16 -8.29 -1.37
N GLU A 116 0.23 -9.62 -1.41
CA GLU A 116 -0.49 -10.40 -2.40
C GLU A 116 -2.00 -10.35 -2.12
N LYS A 117 -2.78 -10.13 -3.18
CA LYS A 117 -4.23 -10.07 -3.08
C LYS A 117 -4.79 -11.49 -2.94
N ASP A 118 -5.59 -11.70 -1.92
CA ASP A 118 -6.36 -12.92 -1.72
C ASP A 118 -7.70 -12.85 -2.47
N GLU A 119 -8.29 -14.01 -2.78
CA GLU A 119 -9.63 -14.07 -3.38
C GLU A 119 -10.71 -13.56 -2.42
N SER A 120 -10.53 -13.79 -1.11
CA SER A 120 -11.43 -13.34 -0.06
C SER A 120 -11.19 -11.87 0.28
N THR A 121 -12.21 -11.04 0.05
CA THR A 121 -12.20 -9.63 0.46
C THR A 121 -11.92 -9.44 1.96
N ASN A 122 -12.44 -10.32 2.82
CA ASN A 122 -12.20 -10.24 4.27
C ASN A 122 -10.71 -10.47 4.61
N ILE A 123 -10.08 -11.48 3.98
CA ILE A 123 -8.65 -11.73 4.17
C ILE A 123 -7.83 -10.50 3.74
N ASN A 124 -8.21 -9.84 2.65
CA ASN A 124 -7.53 -8.63 2.18
C ASN A 124 -7.60 -7.44 3.16
N PHE A 125 -8.67 -7.29 3.95
CA PHE A 125 -8.72 -6.29 5.02
C PHE A 125 -7.83 -6.68 6.21
N ASN A 126 -7.74 -7.96 6.52
CA ASN A 126 -6.96 -8.46 7.65
C ASN A 126 -5.44 -8.44 7.35
N ASN A 127 -5.05 -8.97 6.19
CA ASN A 127 -3.64 -9.10 5.79
C ASN A 127 -2.99 -7.74 5.48
N GLY A 128 -3.77 -6.69 5.24
CA GLY A 128 -3.29 -5.34 4.97
C GLY A 128 -3.21 -4.97 3.49
N TYR A 129 -3.69 -5.82 2.58
CA TYR A 129 -3.87 -5.45 1.17
C TYR A 129 -4.83 -4.26 1.03
N TYR A 130 -5.96 -4.30 1.74
CA TYR A 130 -6.82 -3.14 1.96
C TYR A 130 -6.51 -2.55 3.34
N VAL A 131 -6.01 -1.31 3.36
CA VAL A 131 -5.48 -0.71 4.59
C VAL A 131 -6.53 0.05 5.41
N ASN A 132 -7.79 0.01 5.00
CA ASN A 132 -8.90 0.75 5.61
C ASN A 132 -9.01 0.53 7.13
N GLU A 133 -8.77 -0.69 7.60
CA GLU A 133 -8.85 -1.06 9.02
C GLU A 133 -7.58 -0.75 9.81
N LYS A 134 -6.50 -0.35 9.14
CA LYS A 134 -5.22 -0.02 9.79
C LYS A 134 -5.29 1.37 10.40
N MET A 135 -4.50 1.56 11.47
CA MET A 135 -4.50 2.78 12.26
C MET A 135 -3.46 3.77 11.76
N VAL A 136 -3.80 5.05 11.90
CA VAL A 136 -2.88 6.18 11.76
C VAL A 136 -2.88 6.92 13.09
N TYR A 137 -1.69 7.16 13.62
CA TYR A 137 -1.52 7.95 14.83
C TYR A 137 -1.30 9.40 14.42
N ILE A 138 -1.98 10.32 15.09
CA ILE A 138 -1.87 11.76 14.90
C ILE A 138 -1.39 12.34 16.22
N TYR A 139 -0.34 13.14 16.19
CA TYR A 139 0.31 13.67 17.40
C TYR A 139 0.81 15.08 17.16
N VAL A 140 1.02 15.83 18.26
CA VAL A 140 1.41 17.23 18.21
C VAL A 140 2.81 17.40 18.82
N ILE A 141 3.66 18.15 18.15
CA ILE A 141 4.95 18.61 18.67
C ILE A 141 5.05 20.11 18.41
N ASN A 142 5.22 20.91 19.45
CA ASN A 142 5.36 22.37 19.35
C ASN A 142 4.27 23.00 18.45
N ASP A 143 3.00 22.66 18.70
CA ASP A 143 1.83 23.09 17.93
C ASP A 143 1.77 22.64 16.46
N ILE A 144 2.70 21.80 16.01
CA ILE A 144 2.69 21.21 14.67
C ILE A 144 2.11 19.80 14.75
N VAL A 145 1.13 19.51 13.89
CA VAL A 145 0.50 18.19 13.79
C VAL A 145 1.30 17.30 12.85
N TYR A 146 1.59 16.10 13.32
CA TYR A 146 2.21 15.02 12.57
C TYR A 146 1.29 13.81 12.55
N ALA A 147 1.54 12.91 11.60
CA ALA A 147 0.86 11.63 11.58
C ALA A 147 1.79 10.51 11.11
N LYS A 148 1.54 9.30 11.60
CA LYS A 148 2.27 8.09 11.28
C LYS A 148 1.30 6.94 11.02
N TYR A 149 1.43 6.30 9.88
CA TYR A 149 0.68 5.08 9.57
C TYR A 149 1.31 3.87 10.30
N MET A 150 0.46 3.08 10.98
CA MET A 150 0.84 2.03 11.93
C MET A 150 0.38 0.63 11.49
N GLY A 151 0.45 0.31 10.20
CA GLY A 151 0.11 -1.03 9.70
C GLY A 151 0.95 -1.48 8.53
#